data_AF-A0A2S8FB72-F1
#
_entry.id   AF-A0A2S8FB72-F1
#
_cell.length_a   1.000
_cell.length_b   1.000
_cell.length_c   1.000
_cell.angle_alpha   90.00
_cell.angle_beta   90.00
_cell.angle_gamma   90.00
#
_symmetry.space_group_name_H-M   'P 1'
#
loop_
_entity.id
_entity.type
_entity.pdbx_description
1 polymer ?
#
loop_
_entity_poly.entity_id
_entity_poly.type
_entity_poly.pdbx_seq_one_letter_code
_entity_poly.pdbx_strand_id
1 'polypeptide(L)'
;MSLPSALQSYVTTRRFWTDFLWITDAEHTQGQDPYPLLKDFQFRFSVADGFEVSISLDQALCFTSLDFAVPGKDSQNIAWDDQAHWHPHVLRWSELDLLCQCVAARDPSLAHPGIPLLFLHRFAPICVGDDIDQIVALLETAWRKLDLFSSAEITTFIERFDARDADFQWRFEAGKGWCIEQEDDSASRGLYSLRTAENDEFPFADWENLIDAAEQVPKVAAEVLPPPRCFPRKKHSLHLTIPHQDKDRPVPVPFMRLLNLTVDRMLCDLQWGHSEPGGGMSSPNGDGTYTEIESMNYLQLKGDLNASLDLLRGLLWWSKAPASVRLSEGYSEPIEWDLTQPGTNVPLAIQLGKLITYRWKSGYRFDPVSLKKAFQEYLRDLFAQADVIGPDEDGWYDLRLPDEGQLSICAKQLDGEDKWFGLTVIINHLTEDASAWVYRTMNEHDLLLLPAVIATSDKVAQQIDAPWPEVSIVSNAKQLHQILTDGPYAWWKQ
;
A
#
# COMPACT_ATOMS: atom_id res chain seq x y z
N MET A 1 -3.23 -0.01 -34.77
CA MET A 1 -1.84 -0.44 -34.52
C MET A 1 -1.80 -1.41 -33.35
N SER A 2 -1.50 -2.68 -33.62
CA SER A 2 -1.22 -3.66 -32.54
C SER A 2 -0.23 -3.10 -31.53
N LEU A 3 -0.34 -3.53 -30.27
CA LEU A 3 0.62 -3.19 -29.21
C LEU A 3 2.06 -3.29 -29.73
N PRO A 4 2.91 -2.27 -29.52
CA PRO A 4 4.32 -2.32 -29.91
C PRO A 4 4.98 -3.58 -29.33
N SER A 5 5.84 -4.25 -30.10
CA SER A 5 6.49 -5.50 -29.67
C SER A 5 7.28 -5.34 -28.37
N ALA A 6 7.89 -4.17 -28.16
CA ALA A 6 8.57 -3.80 -26.92
C ALA A 6 7.66 -3.90 -25.69
N LEU A 7 6.37 -3.58 -25.85
CA LEU A 7 5.40 -3.53 -24.77
C LEU A 7 4.70 -4.87 -24.55
N GLN A 8 4.49 -5.65 -25.62
CA GLN A 8 3.80 -6.96 -25.58
C GLN A 8 4.40 -7.91 -24.54
N SER A 9 5.73 -7.97 -24.43
CA SER A 9 6.41 -8.84 -23.46
C SER A 9 6.27 -8.36 -22.02
N TYR A 10 5.99 -7.08 -21.79
CA TYR A 10 5.94 -6.51 -20.43
C TYR A 10 4.53 -6.49 -19.87
N VAL A 11 3.52 -6.09 -20.65
CA VAL A 11 2.11 -5.98 -20.19
C VAL A 11 1.47 -7.32 -19.81
N THR A 12 2.14 -8.43 -20.12
CA THR A 12 1.73 -9.79 -19.73
C THR A 12 2.36 -10.23 -18.41
N THR A 13 3.14 -9.37 -17.74
CA THR A 13 3.83 -9.70 -16.50
C THR A 13 3.25 -8.91 -15.33
N ARG A 14 3.13 -9.56 -14.17
CA ARG A 14 2.69 -8.90 -12.92
C ARG A 14 3.59 -7.72 -12.56
N ARG A 15 4.92 -7.94 -12.64
CA ARG A 15 5.95 -6.96 -12.28
C ARG A 15 5.81 -5.65 -13.05
N PHE A 16 5.55 -5.70 -14.37
CA PHE A 16 5.40 -4.48 -15.17
C PHE A 16 4.29 -3.57 -14.63
N TRP A 17 3.13 -4.14 -14.31
CA TRP A 17 2.00 -3.33 -13.83
C TRP A 17 2.19 -2.84 -12.39
N THR A 18 2.79 -3.64 -11.51
CA THR A 18 3.10 -3.18 -10.14
C THR A 18 4.18 -2.10 -10.14
N ASP A 19 5.19 -2.20 -11.03
CA ASP A 19 6.19 -1.16 -11.23
C ASP A 19 5.58 0.08 -11.88
N PHE A 20 4.75 -0.08 -12.93
CA PHE A 20 4.03 1.03 -13.56
C PHE A 20 3.21 1.79 -12.53
N LEU A 21 2.46 1.10 -11.67
CA LEU A 21 1.65 1.72 -10.62
C LEU A 21 2.45 2.16 -9.39
N TRP A 22 3.77 1.99 -9.35
CA TRP A 22 4.63 2.26 -8.17
C TRP A 22 4.10 1.64 -6.88
N ILE A 23 3.80 0.35 -6.97
CA ILE A 23 3.40 -0.50 -5.84
C ILE A 23 4.58 -1.36 -5.39
N THR A 24 5.52 -1.67 -6.29
CA THR A 24 6.75 -2.38 -5.94
C THR A 24 7.70 -1.47 -5.17
N ASP A 25 8.27 -1.96 -4.06
CA ASP A 25 9.26 -1.21 -3.27
C ASP A 25 10.52 -0.88 -4.10
N ALA A 26 10.98 0.37 -3.99
CA ALA A 26 12.15 0.88 -4.72
C ALA A 26 13.46 0.13 -4.40
N GLU A 27 13.51 -0.64 -3.30
CA GLU A 27 14.67 -1.46 -2.95
C GLU A 27 14.97 -2.57 -3.96
N HIS A 28 14.00 -2.93 -4.82
CA HIS A 28 14.13 -3.99 -5.82
C HIS A 28 14.82 -3.57 -7.13
N THR A 29 15.10 -2.27 -7.34
CA THR A 29 15.61 -1.74 -8.63
C THR A 29 17.05 -1.23 -8.58
N GLN A 30 17.77 -1.38 -7.46
CA GLN A 30 19.17 -0.94 -7.38
C GLN A 30 20.09 -1.75 -8.31
N GLY A 31 20.37 -1.20 -9.50
CA GLY A 31 21.56 -1.55 -10.29
C GLY A 31 21.35 -1.94 -11.76
N GLN A 32 20.11 -2.07 -12.25
CA GLN A 32 19.82 -2.35 -13.67
C GLN A 32 18.49 -1.72 -14.13
N ASP A 33 18.46 -1.19 -15.34
CA ASP A 33 17.22 -0.74 -16.00
C ASP A 33 16.31 -1.96 -16.26
N PRO A 34 15.15 -2.08 -15.61
CA PRO A 34 14.32 -3.27 -15.69
C PRO A 34 13.64 -3.44 -17.06
N TYR A 35 13.41 -2.34 -17.78
CA TYR A 35 12.67 -2.34 -19.04
C TYR A 35 13.47 -1.68 -20.17
N PRO A 36 14.60 -2.27 -20.62
CA PRO A 36 15.48 -1.64 -21.60
C PRO A 36 14.82 -1.34 -22.95
N LEU A 37 13.76 -2.09 -23.31
CA LEU A 37 13.01 -1.84 -24.54
C LEU A 37 12.08 -0.61 -24.43
N LEU A 38 11.94 0.00 -23.25
CA LEU A 38 11.19 1.24 -23.03
C LEU A 38 12.05 2.50 -23.17
N LYS A 39 13.31 2.39 -23.61
CA LYS A 39 14.14 3.57 -23.86
C LYS A 39 13.52 4.45 -24.95
N ASP A 40 13.25 5.71 -24.60
CA ASP A 40 12.61 6.69 -25.49
C ASP A 40 11.26 6.18 -26.05
N PHE A 41 10.55 5.34 -25.27
CA PHE A 41 9.35 4.67 -25.71
C PHE A 41 8.13 5.58 -25.63
N GLN A 42 7.35 5.58 -26.72
CA GLN A 42 6.07 6.27 -26.81
C GLN A 42 5.03 5.35 -27.46
N PHE A 43 3.87 5.23 -26.82
CA PHE A 43 2.72 4.51 -27.35
C PHE A 43 1.60 5.48 -27.72
N ARG A 44 1.27 5.54 -29.01
CA ARG A 44 0.30 6.49 -29.56
C ARG A 44 -1.06 5.86 -29.80
N PHE A 45 -2.09 6.61 -29.46
CA PHE A 45 -3.50 6.28 -29.62
C PHE A 45 -4.14 7.30 -30.56
N SER A 46 -4.45 6.89 -31.79
CA SER A 46 -5.19 7.75 -32.72
C SER A 46 -6.67 7.81 -32.29
N VAL A 47 -7.18 9.01 -32.02
CA VAL A 47 -8.51 9.20 -31.41
C VAL A 47 -9.56 9.65 -32.41
N ALA A 48 -9.39 10.79 -33.09
CA ALA A 48 -10.37 11.32 -34.05
C ALA A 48 -9.72 12.36 -34.96
N ASP A 49 -10.08 12.43 -36.23
CA ASP A 49 -9.69 13.52 -37.16
C ASP A 49 -8.21 13.97 -37.12
N GLY A 50 -7.29 13.02 -36.88
CA GLY A 50 -5.86 13.25 -36.78
C GLY A 50 -5.37 13.69 -35.39
N PHE A 51 -6.27 13.90 -34.42
CA PHE A 51 -5.93 14.03 -33.01
C PHE A 51 -5.43 12.69 -32.45
N GLU A 52 -4.36 12.76 -31.67
CA GLU A 52 -3.78 11.61 -30.99
C GLU A 52 -3.47 11.95 -29.54
N VAL A 53 -3.60 10.95 -28.66
CA VAL A 53 -3.00 11.00 -27.32
C VAL A 53 -1.92 9.95 -27.27
N SER A 54 -0.85 10.18 -26.52
CA SER A 54 0.24 9.21 -26.41
C SER A 54 0.84 9.18 -25.03
N ILE A 55 1.33 8.01 -24.65
CA ILE A 55 2.01 7.83 -23.38
C ILE A 55 3.48 7.58 -23.63
N SER A 56 4.31 8.34 -22.93
CA SER A 56 5.74 8.10 -22.89
C SER A 56 6.11 7.41 -21.58
N LEU A 57 6.91 6.35 -21.66
CA LEU A 57 7.39 5.57 -20.53
C LEU A 57 8.92 5.56 -20.56
N ASP A 58 9.56 5.70 -19.40
CA ASP A 58 10.99 5.47 -19.29
C ASP A 58 11.32 4.02 -18.89
N GLN A 59 12.60 3.65 -18.97
CA GLN A 59 13.06 2.27 -18.71
C GLN A 59 12.96 1.84 -17.24
N ALA A 60 12.90 2.80 -16.31
CA ALA A 60 12.72 2.53 -14.90
C ALA A 60 11.24 2.65 -14.47
N LEU A 61 10.36 3.06 -15.39
CA LEU A 61 8.98 3.46 -15.10
C LEU A 61 8.88 4.53 -14.00
N CYS A 62 9.95 5.28 -13.72
CA CYS A 62 9.91 6.38 -12.76
C CYS A 62 9.37 7.69 -13.36
N PHE A 63 9.20 7.74 -14.68
CA PHE A 63 8.57 8.84 -15.39
C PHE A 63 7.54 8.32 -16.39
N THR A 64 6.29 8.77 -16.24
CA THR A 64 5.20 8.48 -17.18
C THR A 64 4.55 9.79 -17.59
N SER A 65 4.38 10.04 -18.89
CA SER A 65 3.76 11.28 -19.38
C SER A 65 2.66 11.03 -20.39
N LEU A 66 1.71 11.96 -20.45
CA LEU A 66 0.63 12.01 -21.43
C LEU A 66 0.85 13.21 -22.35
N ASP A 67 1.01 12.94 -23.63
CA ASP A 67 1.17 13.94 -24.67
C ASP A 67 -0.09 13.98 -25.56
N PHE A 68 -0.48 15.18 -25.96
CA PHE A 68 -1.62 15.44 -26.85
C PHE A 68 -1.13 16.05 -28.16
N ALA A 69 -1.45 15.40 -29.26
CA ALA A 69 -1.12 15.85 -30.61
C ALA A 69 -2.37 16.38 -31.32
N VAL A 70 -2.26 17.62 -31.80
CA VAL A 70 -3.30 18.31 -32.58
C VAL A 70 -2.90 18.29 -34.05
N PRO A 71 -3.84 18.04 -34.99
CA PRO A 71 -3.54 18.08 -36.42
C PRO A 71 -2.82 19.36 -36.85
N GLY A 72 -1.61 19.21 -37.39
CA GLY A 72 -0.80 20.32 -37.89
C GLY A 72 -0.07 21.15 -36.81
N LYS A 73 -0.05 20.71 -35.55
CA LYS A 73 0.75 21.28 -34.47
C LYS A 73 1.74 20.24 -33.92
N ASP A 74 2.76 20.72 -33.21
CA ASP A 74 3.63 19.83 -32.44
C ASP A 74 2.88 19.24 -31.25
N SER A 75 3.28 18.03 -30.85
CA SER A 75 2.72 17.36 -29.67
C SER A 75 3.05 18.16 -28.41
N GLN A 76 2.07 18.35 -27.54
CA GLN A 76 2.22 19.04 -26.26
C GLN A 76 2.12 18.04 -25.12
N ASN A 77 3.01 18.13 -24.13
CA ASN A 77 2.86 17.38 -22.89
C ASN A 77 1.77 18.02 -22.03
N ILE A 78 0.73 17.25 -21.69
CA ILE A 78 -0.44 17.75 -20.95
C ILE A 78 -0.58 17.14 -19.56
N ALA A 79 0.17 16.08 -19.25
CA ALA A 79 0.31 15.55 -17.90
C ALA A 79 1.57 14.70 -17.76
N TRP A 80 2.05 14.56 -16.53
CA TRP A 80 3.15 13.65 -16.18
C TRP A 80 3.09 13.23 -14.73
N ASP A 81 3.77 12.13 -14.43
CA ASP A 81 3.95 11.57 -13.11
C ASP A 81 5.40 11.11 -12.96
N ASP A 82 6.16 11.75 -12.08
CA ASP A 82 7.61 11.60 -11.90
C ASP A 82 8.03 11.38 -10.43
N GLN A 83 7.07 11.14 -9.53
CA GLN A 83 7.26 11.03 -8.08
C GLN A 83 7.78 12.29 -7.36
N ALA A 84 7.96 13.42 -8.05
CA ALA A 84 8.55 14.62 -7.47
C ALA A 84 7.71 15.89 -7.70
N HIS A 85 7.34 16.18 -8.95
CA HIS A 85 6.57 17.35 -9.37
C HIS A 85 5.47 16.95 -10.35
N TRP A 86 4.68 15.94 -10.00
CA TRP A 86 3.66 15.34 -10.88
C TRP A 86 2.52 16.30 -11.20
N HIS A 87 1.92 16.19 -12.40
CA HIS A 87 0.67 16.85 -12.79
C HIS A 87 -0.26 15.85 -13.51
N PRO A 88 -0.71 14.76 -12.86
CA PRO A 88 -1.36 13.67 -13.57
C PRO A 88 -2.86 13.94 -13.82
N HIS A 89 -3.49 14.85 -13.09
CA HIS A 89 -4.96 14.91 -12.98
C HIS A 89 -5.64 15.71 -14.10
N VAL A 90 -5.65 15.22 -15.33
CA VAL A 90 -6.13 16.00 -16.49
C VAL A 90 -7.30 15.38 -17.26
N LEU A 91 -7.65 14.13 -17.05
CA LEU A 91 -8.75 13.46 -17.75
C LEU A 91 -9.98 13.27 -16.86
N ARG A 92 -11.17 13.55 -17.40
CA ARG A 92 -12.42 13.08 -16.81
C ARG A 92 -12.66 11.61 -17.19
N TRP A 93 -13.38 10.86 -16.35
CA TRP A 93 -13.73 9.47 -16.66
C TRP A 93 -14.57 9.32 -17.91
N SER A 94 -15.52 10.21 -18.16
CA SER A 94 -16.33 10.21 -19.38
C SER A 94 -15.50 10.47 -20.65
N GLU A 95 -14.48 11.32 -20.55
CA GLU A 95 -13.55 11.59 -21.64
C GLU A 95 -12.64 10.38 -21.86
N LEU A 96 -12.04 9.83 -20.80
CA LEU A 96 -11.20 8.63 -20.87
C LEU A 96 -11.94 7.44 -21.52
N ASP A 97 -13.17 7.18 -21.10
CA ASP A 97 -14.02 6.14 -21.68
C ASP A 97 -14.22 6.38 -23.19
N LEU A 98 -14.61 7.60 -23.58
CA LEU A 98 -14.78 8.00 -24.98
C LEU A 98 -13.49 7.81 -25.80
N LEU A 99 -12.34 8.26 -25.28
CA LEU A 99 -11.04 8.09 -25.95
C LEU A 99 -10.74 6.60 -26.19
N CYS A 100 -10.95 5.75 -25.19
CA CYS A 100 -10.71 4.31 -25.30
C CYS A 100 -11.66 3.63 -26.31
N GLN A 101 -12.93 4.03 -26.34
CA GLN A 101 -13.90 3.55 -27.34
C GLN A 101 -13.46 3.95 -28.76
N CYS A 102 -13.01 5.19 -28.96
CA CYS A 102 -12.48 5.67 -30.24
C CYS A 102 -11.24 4.91 -30.71
N VAL A 103 -10.36 4.57 -29.78
CA VAL A 103 -9.17 3.74 -30.04
C VAL A 103 -9.60 2.34 -30.48
N ALA A 104 -10.50 1.70 -29.73
CA ALA A 104 -10.98 0.35 -30.05
C ALA A 104 -11.74 0.28 -31.39
N ALA A 105 -12.48 1.33 -31.75
CA ALA A 105 -13.16 1.42 -33.04
C ALA A 105 -12.18 1.50 -34.23
N ARG A 106 -11.04 2.16 -34.05
CA ARG A 106 -9.98 2.27 -35.07
C ARG A 106 -9.06 1.06 -35.09
N ASP A 107 -8.87 0.44 -33.93
CA ASP A 107 -8.04 -0.73 -33.76
C ASP A 107 -8.66 -1.74 -32.81
N PRO A 108 -9.36 -2.76 -33.36
CA PRO A 108 -9.95 -3.83 -32.56
C PRO A 108 -8.95 -4.66 -31.75
N SER A 109 -7.65 -4.62 -32.04
CA SER A 109 -6.63 -5.29 -31.20
C SER A 109 -6.39 -4.58 -29.87
N LEU A 110 -6.82 -3.32 -29.75
CA LEU A 110 -6.82 -2.52 -28.54
C LEU A 110 -8.25 -2.41 -28.00
N ALA A 111 -8.80 -3.56 -27.59
CA ALA A 111 -10.18 -3.65 -27.11
C ALA A 111 -10.46 -2.73 -25.91
N HIS A 112 -11.72 -2.31 -25.79
CA HIS A 112 -12.22 -1.50 -24.68
C HIS A 112 -13.37 -2.24 -23.97
N PRO A 113 -13.36 -2.33 -22.62
CA PRO A 113 -12.24 -1.96 -21.72
C PRO A 113 -11.04 -2.89 -21.91
N GLY A 114 -9.81 -2.36 -21.74
CA GLY A 114 -8.56 -3.09 -22.00
C GLY A 114 -7.31 -2.24 -21.79
N ILE A 115 -6.19 -2.58 -22.44
CA ILE A 115 -4.87 -1.98 -22.20
C ILE A 115 -4.83 -0.44 -22.33
N PRO A 116 -5.49 0.21 -23.33
CA PRO A 116 -5.54 1.67 -23.36
C PRO A 116 -6.11 2.30 -22.08
N LEU A 117 -7.16 1.68 -21.51
CA LEU A 117 -7.77 2.14 -20.26
C LEU A 117 -6.79 1.99 -19.09
N LEU A 118 -6.10 0.85 -18.98
CA LEU A 118 -5.12 0.57 -17.91
C LEU A 118 -3.95 1.55 -17.89
N PHE A 119 -3.57 2.04 -19.07
CA PHE A 119 -2.52 3.03 -19.19
C PHE A 119 -3.02 4.46 -18.88
N LEU A 120 -4.16 4.84 -19.45
CA LEU A 120 -4.65 6.21 -19.40
C LEU A 120 -5.37 6.55 -18.09
N HIS A 121 -5.90 5.57 -17.33
CA HIS A 121 -6.57 5.87 -16.05
C HIS A 121 -5.64 6.49 -15.01
N ARG A 122 -4.32 6.37 -15.19
CA ARG A 122 -3.35 7.10 -14.37
C ARG A 122 -3.63 8.60 -14.34
N PHE A 123 -4.15 9.13 -15.44
CA PHE A 123 -4.40 10.54 -15.63
C PHE A 123 -5.86 10.95 -15.36
N ALA A 124 -6.69 10.01 -14.91
CA ALA A 124 -8.10 10.21 -14.60
C ALA A 124 -8.39 9.88 -13.13
N PRO A 125 -8.23 10.83 -12.20
CA PRO A 125 -8.62 10.60 -10.81
C PRO A 125 -10.12 10.31 -10.74
N ILE A 126 -10.51 9.43 -9.81
CA ILE A 126 -11.92 9.25 -9.44
C ILE A 126 -12.27 10.37 -8.48
N CYS A 127 -13.19 11.24 -8.91
CA CYS A 127 -13.57 12.46 -8.24
C CYS A 127 -14.93 12.34 -7.55
N VAL A 128 -15.25 13.31 -6.71
CA VAL A 128 -16.60 13.49 -6.16
C VAL A 128 -17.57 13.74 -7.31
N GLY A 129 -18.68 13.01 -7.32
CA GLY A 129 -19.74 13.12 -8.35
C GLY A 129 -19.58 12.15 -9.53
N ASP A 130 -18.47 11.42 -9.65
CA ASP A 130 -18.30 10.38 -10.66
C ASP A 130 -19.20 9.15 -10.43
N ASP A 131 -19.55 8.44 -11.51
CA ASP A 131 -20.25 7.15 -11.46
C ASP A 131 -19.26 6.02 -11.11
N ILE A 132 -19.15 5.74 -9.82
CA ILE A 132 -18.18 4.78 -9.28
C ILE A 132 -18.47 3.35 -9.75
N ASP A 133 -19.74 2.97 -9.87
CA ASP A 133 -20.10 1.62 -10.30
C ASP A 133 -19.61 1.39 -11.74
N GLN A 134 -19.85 2.36 -12.63
CA GLN A 134 -19.38 2.29 -14.01
C GLN A 134 -17.85 2.26 -14.10
N ILE A 135 -17.15 3.13 -13.36
CA ILE A 135 -15.69 3.23 -13.38
C ILE A 135 -15.05 1.93 -12.87
N VAL A 136 -15.51 1.43 -11.73
CA VAL A 136 -14.99 0.18 -11.15
C VAL A 136 -15.27 -0.99 -12.08
N ALA A 137 -16.44 -1.05 -12.71
CA ALA A 137 -16.77 -2.12 -13.65
C ALA A 137 -15.85 -2.11 -14.88
N LEU A 138 -15.53 -0.93 -15.42
CA LEU A 138 -14.59 -0.77 -16.54
C LEU A 138 -13.17 -1.21 -16.15
N LEU A 139 -12.65 -0.71 -15.03
CA LEU A 139 -11.31 -1.03 -14.55
C LEU A 139 -11.17 -2.50 -14.16
N GLU A 140 -12.12 -3.04 -13.39
CA GLU A 140 -12.10 -4.45 -12.99
C GLU A 140 -12.15 -5.36 -14.23
N THR A 141 -13.00 -5.05 -15.22
CA THR A 141 -13.04 -5.81 -16.47
C THR A 141 -11.71 -5.75 -17.22
N ALA A 142 -11.08 -4.57 -17.31
CA ALA A 142 -9.77 -4.42 -17.96
C ALA A 142 -8.66 -5.19 -17.23
N TRP A 143 -8.59 -5.10 -15.90
CA TRP A 143 -7.61 -5.82 -15.09
C TRP A 143 -7.80 -7.34 -15.15
N ARG A 144 -9.06 -7.82 -15.09
CA ARG A 144 -9.37 -9.25 -15.20
C ARG A 144 -9.03 -9.83 -16.57
N LYS A 145 -9.08 -9.05 -17.65
CA LYS A 145 -8.63 -9.49 -18.99
C LYS A 145 -7.14 -9.82 -19.05
N LEU A 146 -6.33 -9.32 -18.12
CA LEU A 146 -4.91 -9.69 -18.01
C LEU A 146 -4.73 -11.06 -17.36
N ASP A 147 -5.68 -11.50 -16.51
CA ASP A 147 -5.59 -12.74 -15.72
C ASP A 147 -4.33 -12.81 -14.85
N LEU A 148 -3.93 -11.67 -14.29
CA LEU A 148 -2.69 -11.53 -13.53
C LEU A 148 -2.88 -11.28 -12.05
N PHE A 149 -4.03 -10.76 -11.58
CA PHE A 149 -4.17 -10.17 -10.24
C PHE A 149 -5.40 -10.67 -9.49
N SER A 150 -5.30 -10.75 -8.16
CA SER A 150 -6.44 -11.07 -7.29
C SER A 150 -7.45 -9.92 -7.25
N SER A 151 -8.67 -10.18 -6.75
CA SER A 151 -9.70 -9.14 -6.62
C SER A 151 -9.25 -8.02 -5.67
N ALA A 152 -8.51 -8.39 -4.62
CA ALA A 152 -8.04 -7.47 -3.61
C ALA A 152 -6.86 -6.59 -4.13
N GLU A 153 -6.00 -7.16 -4.97
CA GLU A 153 -4.97 -6.41 -5.71
C GLU A 153 -5.60 -5.41 -6.68
N ILE A 154 -6.60 -5.84 -7.47
CA ILE A 154 -7.35 -4.94 -8.36
C ILE A 154 -7.99 -3.80 -7.56
N THR A 155 -8.60 -4.10 -6.42
CA THR A 155 -9.16 -3.08 -5.52
C THR A 155 -8.10 -2.06 -5.12
N THR A 156 -6.92 -2.51 -4.72
CA THR A 156 -5.78 -1.65 -4.36
C THR A 156 -5.32 -0.76 -5.53
N PHE A 157 -5.34 -1.28 -6.76
CA PHE A 157 -4.97 -0.51 -7.95
C PHE A 157 -5.97 0.61 -8.22
N ILE A 158 -7.26 0.33 -8.08
CA ILE A 158 -8.32 1.33 -8.26
C ILE A 158 -8.25 2.39 -7.16
N GLU A 159 -8.06 1.99 -5.90
CA GLU A 159 -7.92 2.91 -4.75
C GLU A 159 -6.82 3.95 -4.92
N ARG A 160 -5.73 3.62 -5.63
CA ARG A 160 -4.63 4.54 -5.88
C ARG A 160 -5.06 5.81 -6.64
N PHE A 161 -6.07 5.67 -7.49
CA PHE A 161 -6.62 6.76 -8.30
C PHE A 161 -7.92 7.32 -7.73
N ASP A 162 -8.42 6.75 -6.63
CA ASP A 162 -9.51 7.35 -5.87
C ASP A 162 -9.02 8.61 -5.16
N ALA A 163 -9.58 9.75 -5.53
CA ALA A 163 -9.25 11.06 -4.96
C ALA A 163 -10.45 11.72 -4.28
N ARG A 164 -11.54 10.98 -4.07
CA ARG A 164 -12.72 11.47 -3.35
C ARG A 164 -12.42 11.80 -1.90
N ASP A 165 -11.47 11.10 -1.28
CA ASP A 165 -11.00 11.41 0.08
C ASP A 165 -10.19 12.70 0.18
N ALA A 166 -9.83 13.29 -0.97
CA ALA A 166 -9.17 14.59 -1.08
C ALA A 166 -10.09 15.67 -1.68
N ASP A 167 -11.40 15.40 -1.79
CA ASP A 167 -12.42 16.31 -2.34
C ASP A 167 -12.11 16.85 -3.74
N PHE A 168 -11.47 16.04 -4.58
CA PHE A 168 -11.29 16.39 -5.98
C PHE A 168 -12.64 16.39 -6.69
N GLN A 169 -12.95 17.45 -7.43
CA GLN A 169 -14.18 17.56 -8.20
C GLN A 169 -13.97 18.24 -9.54
N TRP A 170 -14.77 17.85 -10.52
CA TRP A 170 -14.78 18.48 -11.84
C TRP A 170 -15.84 19.57 -11.90
N ARG A 171 -15.44 20.76 -12.35
CA ARG A 171 -16.32 21.91 -12.50
C ARG A 171 -16.22 22.49 -13.91
N PHE A 172 -17.36 22.89 -14.45
CA PHE A 172 -17.40 23.56 -15.74
C PHE A 172 -17.17 25.06 -15.59
N GLU A 173 -16.14 25.57 -16.26
CA GLU A 173 -15.76 26.97 -16.29
C GLU A 173 -15.98 27.56 -17.68
N ALA A 174 -16.72 28.68 -17.74
CA ALA A 174 -17.08 29.30 -19.00
C ALA A 174 -15.82 29.76 -19.77
N GLY A 175 -15.68 29.29 -21.02
CA GLY A 175 -14.55 29.62 -21.89
C GLY A 175 -13.32 28.72 -21.72
N LYS A 176 -13.25 27.91 -20.65
CA LYS A 176 -12.22 26.87 -20.47
C LYS A 176 -12.80 25.45 -20.54
N GLY A 177 -14.09 25.27 -20.35
CA GLY A 177 -14.69 23.95 -20.27
C GLY A 177 -14.46 23.33 -18.89
N TRP A 178 -14.20 22.02 -18.84
CA TRP A 178 -14.05 21.32 -17.56
C TRP A 178 -12.66 21.50 -16.96
N CYS A 179 -12.62 21.95 -15.70
CA CYS A 179 -11.45 22.09 -14.85
C CYS A 179 -11.60 21.22 -13.61
N ILE A 180 -10.48 20.73 -13.06
CA ILE A 180 -10.47 20.05 -11.76
C ILE A 180 -10.17 21.07 -10.66
N GLU A 181 -10.86 20.95 -9.54
CA GLU A 181 -10.66 21.77 -8.34
C GLU A 181 -10.67 20.89 -7.08
N GLN A 182 -10.18 21.46 -5.99
CA GLN A 182 -10.14 20.88 -4.65
C GLN A 182 -10.59 21.98 -3.68
N GLU A 183 -11.63 21.71 -2.88
CA GLU A 183 -12.19 22.73 -1.96
C GLU A 183 -11.39 22.89 -0.67
N ASP A 184 -10.76 21.81 -0.17
CA ASP A 184 -10.11 21.77 1.13
C ASP A 184 -8.57 21.93 1.04
N ASP A 185 -8.07 23.10 1.43
CA ASP A 185 -6.63 23.38 1.56
C ASP A 185 -5.94 22.48 2.62
N SER A 186 -6.71 21.84 3.50
CA SER A 186 -6.22 20.91 4.53
C SER A 186 -6.32 19.43 4.13
N ALA A 187 -6.70 19.15 2.89
CA ALA A 187 -6.83 17.79 2.38
C ALA A 187 -5.51 17.00 2.50
N SER A 188 -5.65 15.69 2.71
CA SER A 188 -4.52 14.78 2.88
C SER A 188 -3.61 14.66 1.65
N ARG A 189 -4.08 15.12 0.48
CA ARG A 189 -3.34 15.14 -0.79
C ARG A 189 -3.65 16.44 -1.54
N GLY A 190 -2.61 17.16 -1.96
CA GLY A 190 -2.77 18.35 -2.81
C GLY A 190 -3.16 18.01 -4.25
N LEU A 191 -3.96 18.87 -4.86
CA LEU A 191 -4.28 18.84 -6.29
C LEU A 191 -3.11 19.39 -7.12
N TYR A 192 -2.58 18.55 -8.03
CA TYR A 192 -1.54 18.95 -8.98
C TYR A 192 -2.02 18.63 -10.40
N SER A 193 -2.46 19.66 -11.11
CA SER A 193 -3.03 19.53 -12.45
C SER A 193 -2.66 20.72 -13.31
N LEU A 194 -2.48 20.48 -14.61
CA LEU A 194 -2.47 21.55 -15.61
C LEU A 194 -3.89 22.03 -15.96
N ARG A 195 -4.92 21.24 -15.67
CA ARG A 195 -6.30 21.49 -16.06
C ARG A 195 -7.11 22.16 -14.96
N THR A 196 -6.57 23.24 -14.41
CA THR A 196 -7.25 24.10 -13.41
C THR A 196 -7.72 25.39 -14.05
N ALA A 197 -8.61 26.14 -13.38
CA ALA A 197 -9.14 27.39 -13.90
C ALA A 197 -8.08 28.50 -13.98
N GLU A 198 -7.00 28.39 -13.20
CA GLU A 198 -5.92 29.38 -13.10
C GLU A 198 -4.74 29.07 -14.03
N ASN A 199 -4.68 27.86 -14.58
CA ASN A 199 -3.59 27.43 -15.45
C ASN A 199 -4.02 27.51 -16.92
N ASP A 200 -3.26 28.26 -17.74
CA ASP A 200 -3.50 28.42 -19.18
C ASP A 200 -2.62 27.49 -20.04
N GLU A 201 -1.76 26.66 -19.42
CA GLU A 201 -0.89 25.73 -20.14
C GLU A 201 -1.67 24.55 -20.73
N PHE A 202 -2.80 24.15 -20.12
CA PHE A 202 -3.64 23.10 -20.69
C PHE A 202 -4.38 23.60 -21.95
N PRO A 203 -4.35 22.85 -23.07
CA PRO A 203 -4.88 23.32 -24.35
C PRO A 203 -6.41 23.15 -24.43
N PHE A 204 -7.16 23.87 -23.60
CA PHE A 204 -8.61 23.70 -23.43
C PHE A 204 -9.41 23.70 -24.75
N ALA A 205 -9.16 24.67 -25.64
CA ALA A 205 -9.90 24.77 -26.89
C ALA A 205 -9.58 23.61 -27.86
N ASP A 206 -8.32 23.19 -27.95
CA ASP A 206 -7.96 22.04 -28.79
C ASP A 206 -8.47 20.72 -28.18
N TRP A 207 -8.51 20.63 -26.85
CA TRP A 207 -9.08 19.48 -26.15
C TRP A 207 -10.59 19.37 -26.37
N GLU A 208 -11.33 20.49 -26.30
CA GLU A 208 -12.76 20.52 -26.63
C GLU A 208 -13.02 20.07 -28.07
N ASN A 209 -12.22 20.55 -29.03
CA ASN A 209 -12.28 20.09 -30.43
C ASN A 209 -12.02 18.58 -30.57
N LEU A 210 -11.10 18.01 -29.78
CA LEU A 210 -10.87 16.57 -29.74
C LEU A 210 -12.12 15.84 -29.23
N ILE A 211 -12.73 16.29 -28.14
CA ILE A 211 -13.91 15.65 -27.57
C ILE A 211 -15.07 15.68 -28.56
N ASP A 212 -15.34 16.83 -29.19
CA ASP A 212 -16.36 16.98 -30.22
C ASP A 212 -16.13 16.01 -31.39
N ALA A 213 -14.89 15.91 -31.88
CA ALA A 213 -14.53 14.99 -32.96
C ALA A 213 -14.67 13.52 -32.52
N ALA A 214 -14.29 13.19 -31.28
CA ALA A 214 -14.40 11.86 -30.71
C ALA A 214 -15.86 11.41 -30.58
N GLU A 215 -16.78 12.31 -30.23
CA GLU A 215 -18.21 12.01 -30.16
C GLU A 215 -18.82 11.62 -31.53
N GLN A 216 -18.23 12.08 -32.64
CA GLN A 216 -18.66 11.71 -34.00
C GLN A 216 -18.14 10.34 -34.44
N VAL A 217 -17.23 9.73 -33.70
CA VAL A 217 -16.68 8.41 -34.04
C VAL A 217 -17.73 7.33 -33.75
N PRO A 218 -18.00 6.41 -34.70
CA PRO A 218 -18.85 5.25 -34.43
C PRO A 218 -18.31 4.45 -33.24
N LYS A 219 -19.10 4.38 -32.18
CA LYS A 219 -18.73 3.68 -30.95
C LYS A 219 -18.74 2.17 -31.17
N VAL A 220 -17.79 1.47 -30.54
CA VAL A 220 -17.82 0.01 -30.45
C VAL A 220 -19.07 -0.39 -29.66
N ALA A 221 -19.71 -1.51 -30.02
CA ALA A 221 -20.83 -2.02 -29.24
C ALA A 221 -20.41 -2.16 -27.78
N ALA A 222 -21.17 -1.52 -26.88
CA ALA A 222 -20.86 -1.54 -25.46
C ALA A 222 -20.85 -2.99 -24.97
N GLU A 223 -19.72 -3.40 -24.39
CA GLU A 223 -19.62 -4.65 -23.65
C GLU A 223 -20.56 -4.53 -22.42
N VAL A 224 -21.37 -5.56 -22.18
CA VAL A 224 -22.19 -5.60 -20.97
C VAL A 224 -21.25 -5.87 -19.81
N LEU A 225 -20.95 -4.82 -19.04
CA LEU A 225 -20.06 -4.93 -17.90
C LEU A 225 -20.72 -5.76 -16.79
N PRO A 226 -19.98 -6.68 -16.15
CA PRO A 226 -20.48 -7.36 -14.96
C PRO A 226 -20.64 -6.37 -13.80
N PRO A 227 -21.50 -6.67 -12.81
CA PRO A 227 -21.54 -5.89 -11.57
C PRO A 227 -20.15 -5.84 -10.92
N PRO A 228 -19.62 -4.65 -10.62
CA PRO A 228 -18.30 -4.50 -10.00
C PRO A 228 -18.26 -5.10 -8.60
N ARG A 229 -17.08 -5.56 -8.19
CA ARG A 229 -16.79 -6.14 -6.87
C ARG A 229 -15.61 -5.45 -6.20
N CYS A 230 -14.67 -4.92 -6.99
CA CYS A 230 -13.42 -4.34 -6.49
C CYS A 230 -13.56 -2.85 -6.13
N PHE A 231 -14.47 -2.52 -5.22
CA PHE A 231 -14.75 -1.13 -4.84
C PHE A 231 -13.63 -0.50 -4.00
N PRO A 232 -13.22 0.75 -4.30
CA PRO A 232 -12.32 1.50 -3.44
C PRO A 232 -12.86 1.61 -2.02
N ARG A 233 -12.04 1.25 -1.04
CA ARG A 233 -12.39 1.38 0.36
C ARG A 233 -12.14 2.82 0.82
N LYS A 234 -12.94 3.27 1.78
CA LYS A 234 -12.73 4.57 2.43
C LYS A 234 -11.33 4.61 3.05
N LYS A 235 -10.57 5.66 2.73
CA LYS A 235 -9.25 5.92 3.31
C LYS A 235 -9.38 6.82 4.54
N HIS A 236 -8.50 6.61 5.51
CA HIS A 236 -8.39 7.44 6.71
C HIS A 236 -6.91 7.75 6.94
N SER A 237 -6.58 9.04 6.99
CA SER A 237 -5.20 9.51 7.12
C SER A 237 -4.97 9.99 8.54
N LEU A 238 -4.20 9.22 9.32
CA LEU A 238 -4.00 9.46 10.75
C LEU A 238 -2.53 9.72 11.09
N HIS A 239 -2.28 10.50 12.13
CA HIS A 239 -0.98 10.72 12.74
C HIS A 239 -0.89 9.98 14.06
N LEU A 240 -0.03 8.97 14.14
CA LEU A 240 0.28 8.25 15.37
C LEU A 240 1.46 8.93 16.07
N THR A 241 1.24 9.55 17.22
CA THR A 241 2.27 10.27 17.98
C THR A 241 2.62 9.51 19.26
N ILE A 242 3.89 9.15 19.42
CA ILE A 242 4.40 8.40 20.56
C ILE A 242 5.34 9.27 21.40
N PRO A 243 5.00 9.56 22.66
CA PRO A 243 5.87 10.29 23.57
C PRO A 243 6.96 9.40 24.17
N HIS A 244 8.21 9.86 24.15
CA HIS A 244 9.37 9.09 24.64
C HIS A 244 9.59 9.23 26.15
N GLN A 245 9.06 10.29 26.76
CA GLN A 245 9.29 10.66 28.15
C GLN A 245 8.09 10.35 29.07
N ASP A 246 7.30 9.33 28.74
CA ASP A 246 6.15 8.95 29.55
C ASP A 246 6.57 8.52 30.98
N LYS A 247 5.75 8.97 31.95
CA LYS A 247 5.72 8.58 33.37
C LYS A 247 6.13 7.13 33.62
N ASP A 248 5.25 6.29 33.08
CA ASP A 248 5.07 4.93 33.54
C ASP A 248 5.64 3.94 32.52
N ARG A 249 5.77 4.37 31.25
CA ARG A 249 6.28 3.56 30.13
C ARG A 249 7.17 4.40 29.19
N PRO A 250 8.34 4.83 29.65
CA PRO A 250 9.28 5.51 28.77
C PRO A 250 9.73 4.55 27.66
N VAL A 251 9.78 5.07 26.43
CA VAL A 251 10.28 4.35 25.25
C VAL A 251 11.35 5.20 24.59
N PRO A 252 12.43 4.61 24.05
CA PRO A 252 13.45 5.39 23.36
C PRO A 252 13.03 5.67 21.91
N VAL A 253 13.66 6.66 21.28
CA VAL A 253 13.42 7.04 19.88
C VAL A 253 13.36 5.84 18.90
N PRO A 254 14.25 4.83 18.97
CA PRO A 254 14.19 3.68 18.06
C PRO A 254 12.93 2.80 18.21
N PHE A 255 12.11 2.98 19.26
CA PHE A 255 10.83 2.30 19.43
C PHE A 255 9.92 2.49 18.24
N MET A 256 9.78 3.73 17.78
CA MET A 256 8.88 4.04 16.67
C MET A 256 9.25 3.29 15.40
N ARG A 257 10.55 3.11 15.14
CA ARG A 257 11.02 2.36 13.96
C ARG A 257 10.66 0.88 14.06
N LEU A 258 10.88 0.26 15.21
CA LEU A 258 10.53 -1.14 15.43
C LEU A 258 9.02 -1.37 15.32
N LEU A 259 8.24 -0.46 15.91
CA LEU A 259 6.79 -0.50 15.82
C LEU A 259 6.33 -0.33 14.36
N ASN A 260 6.88 0.66 13.63
CA ASN A 260 6.52 0.90 12.24
C ASN A 260 6.74 -0.34 11.37
N LEU A 261 7.89 -1.02 11.53
CA LEU A 261 8.18 -2.27 10.80
C LEU A 261 7.09 -3.34 11.00
N THR A 262 6.53 -3.43 12.21
CA THR A 262 5.49 -4.41 12.53
C THR A 262 4.12 -3.95 12.03
N VAL A 263 3.75 -2.69 12.33
CA VAL A 263 2.46 -2.10 11.96
C VAL A 263 2.29 -2.04 10.46
N ASP A 264 3.28 -1.50 9.74
CA ASP A 264 3.24 -1.38 8.29
C ASP A 264 3.06 -2.73 7.62
N ARG A 265 3.86 -3.72 8.03
CA ARG A 265 3.78 -5.07 7.46
C ARG A 265 2.41 -5.71 7.70
N MET A 266 1.85 -5.59 8.90
CA MET A 266 0.54 -6.14 9.19
C MET A 266 -0.58 -5.46 8.41
N LEU A 267 -0.54 -4.13 8.31
CA LEU A 267 -1.50 -3.37 7.51
C LEU A 267 -1.41 -3.77 6.03
N CYS A 268 -0.19 -3.96 5.50
CA CYS A 268 0.03 -4.42 4.13
C CYS A 268 -0.48 -5.85 3.90
N ASP A 269 -0.14 -6.79 4.78
CA ASP A 269 -0.56 -8.21 4.67
C ASP A 269 -2.09 -8.37 4.77
N LEU A 270 -2.74 -7.54 5.61
CA LEU A 270 -4.21 -7.47 5.72
C LEU A 270 -4.85 -6.62 4.61
N GLN A 271 -4.03 -5.93 3.81
CA GLN A 271 -4.45 -4.90 2.86
C GLN A 271 -5.28 -3.78 3.47
N TRP A 272 -5.12 -3.52 4.76
CA TRP A 272 -5.84 -2.48 5.51
C TRP A 272 -5.15 -1.12 5.44
N GLY A 273 -3.99 -1.01 4.80
CA GLY A 273 -3.28 0.25 4.75
C GLY A 273 -1.77 0.10 4.68
N HIS A 274 -1.08 1.17 5.07
CA HIS A 274 0.37 1.20 5.30
C HIS A 274 0.70 2.20 6.43
N SER A 275 1.94 2.14 6.91
CA SER A 275 2.48 3.03 7.94
C SER A 275 3.87 3.52 7.55
N GLU A 276 4.03 4.83 7.49
CA GLU A 276 5.29 5.48 7.15
C GLU A 276 5.87 6.24 8.34
N PRO A 277 7.21 6.21 8.52
CA PRO A 277 7.87 7.09 9.47
C PRO A 277 7.59 8.54 9.12
N GLY A 278 7.10 9.30 10.10
CA GLY A 278 6.84 10.73 9.95
C GLY A 278 7.94 11.58 10.57
N GLY A 279 7.51 12.74 11.09
CA GLY A 279 8.37 13.65 11.83
C GLY A 279 8.57 13.27 13.30
N GLY A 280 9.14 14.20 14.05
CA GLY A 280 9.25 14.11 15.50
C GLY A 280 9.37 15.49 16.10
N MET A 281 9.10 15.60 17.39
CA MET A 281 9.29 16.83 18.15
C MET A 281 10.52 16.70 19.03
N SER A 282 11.37 17.72 19.03
CA SER A 282 12.55 17.80 19.88
C SER A 282 12.48 18.98 20.82
N SER A 283 12.93 18.80 22.05
CA SER A 283 13.12 19.86 23.03
C SER A 283 14.59 20.22 23.15
N PRO A 284 14.96 21.51 23.23
CA PRO A 284 16.33 21.91 23.54
C PRO A 284 16.69 21.51 24.98
N ASN A 285 17.91 21.04 25.15
CA ASN A 285 18.56 20.77 26.42
C ASN A 285 19.32 22.02 26.88
N GLY A 286 19.61 22.11 28.19
CA GLY A 286 20.33 23.25 28.78
C GLY A 286 21.76 23.45 28.28
N ASP A 287 22.34 22.45 27.62
CA ASP A 287 23.68 22.47 27.01
C ASP A 287 23.67 22.83 25.51
N GLY A 288 22.49 23.15 24.95
CA GLY A 288 22.32 23.47 23.53
C GLY A 288 22.13 22.26 22.61
N THR A 289 22.14 21.03 23.14
CA THR A 289 21.74 19.84 22.39
C THR A 289 20.21 19.73 22.33
N TYR A 290 19.68 18.82 21.52
CA TYR A 290 18.23 18.56 21.43
C TYR A 290 17.94 17.10 21.77
N THR A 291 16.85 16.87 22.49
CA THR A 291 16.33 15.53 22.76
C THR A 291 15.00 15.38 22.05
N GLU A 292 14.85 14.35 21.23
CA GLU A 292 13.56 13.98 20.66
C GLU A 292 12.64 13.50 21.79
N ILE A 293 11.50 14.18 21.94
CA ILE A 293 10.53 13.92 23.00
C ILE A 293 9.29 13.20 22.49
N GLU A 294 9.02 13.26 21.18
CA GLU A 294 7.93 12.54 20.53
C GLU A 294 8.35 12.12 19.11
N SER A 295 7.93 10.94 18.67
CA SER A 295 7.98 10.53 17.26
C SER A 295 6.58 10.44 16.69
N MET A 296 6.44 10.69 15.39
CA MET A 296 5.18 10.63 14.65
C MET A 296 5.31 9.65 13.49
N ASN A 297 4.26 8.85 13.25
CA ASN A 297 4.08 8.07 12.03
C ASN A 297 2.82 8.53 11.30
N TYR A 298 2.87 8.48 9.97
CA TYR A 298 1.71 8.64 9.11
C TYR A 298 1.09 7.27 8.87
N LEU A 299 -0.20 7.13 9.17
CA LEU A 299 -0.98 5.92 8.92
C LEU A 299 -2.00 6.22 7.83
N GLN A 300 -2.01 5.43 6.77
CA GLN A 300 -3.12 5.43 5.82
C GLN A 300 -3.91 4.14 6.00
N LEU A 301 -5.06 4.21 6.67
CA LEU A 301 -5.93 3.07 6.92
C LEU A 301 -7.04 3.00 5.87
N LYS A 302 -7.54 1.80 5.59
CA LYS A 302 -8.53 1.51 4.54
C LYS A 302 -9.67 0.68 5.08
N GLY A 303 -10.90 1.04 4.71
CA GLY A 303 -12.10 0.29 5.04
C GLY A 303 -12.60 0.58 6.45
N ASP A 304 -12.76 -0.48 7.26
CA ASP A 304 -13.27 -0.37 8.63
C ASP A 304 -12.21 0.24 9.55
N LEU A 305 -12.43 1.50 9.89
CA LEU A 305 -11.57 2.25 10.79
C LEU A 305 -11.51 1.59 12.17
N ASN A 306 -12.63 1.13 12.73
CA ASN A 306 -12.66 0.59 14.10
C ASN A 306 -11.85 -0.71 14.19
N ALA A 307 -12.00 -1.61 13.21
CA ALA A 307 -11.21 -2.83 13.15
C ALA A 307 -9.70 -2.53 13.08
N SER A 308 -9.32 -1.53 12.28
CA SER A 308 -7.93 -1.09 12.14
C SER A 308 -7.39 -0.46 13.44
N LEU A 309 -8.20 0.36 14.12
CA LEU A 309 -7.85 0.96 15.41
C LEU A 309 -7.69 -0.09 16.52
N ASP A 310 -8.53 -1.12 16.52
CA ASP A 310 -8.43 -2.21 17.50
C ASP A 310 -7.15 -3.05 17.28
N LEU A 311 -6.78 -3.31 16.02
CA LEU A 311 -5.49 -3.93 15.68
C LEU A 311 -4.31 -3.06 16.17
N LEU A 312 -4.30 -1.77 15.83
CA LEU A 312 -3.28 -0.81 16.27
C LEU A 312 -3.17 -0.76 17.80
N ARG A 313 -4.30 -0.73 18.50
CA ARG A 313 -4.35 -0.80 19.97
C ARG A 313 -3.68 -2.07 20.46
N GLY A 314 -4.01 -3.23 19.88
CA GLY A 314 -3.36 -4.50 20.20
C GLY A 314 -1.84 -4.43 20.06
N LEU A 315 -1.33 -3.91 18.94
CA LEU A 315 0.11 -3.83 18.67
C LEU A 315 0.84 -2.85 19.62
N LEU A 316 0.25 -1.69 19.88
CA LEU A 316 0.76 -0.73 20.86
C LEU A 316 0.76 -1.33 22.27
N TRP A 317 -0.32 -2.04 22.61
CA TRP A 317 -0.46 -2.73 23.88
C TRP A 317 0.54 -3.87 24.03
N TRP A 318 0.90 -4.61 22.99
CA TRP A 318 1.93 -5.65 23.06
C TRP A 318 3.38 -5.13 23.06
N SER A 319 3.58 -3.91 22.54
CA SER A 319 4.90 -3.29 22.41
C SER A 319 5.33 -2.45 23.63
N LYS A 320 4.50 -2.38 24.68
CA LYS A 320 4.73 -1.52 25.86
C LYS A 320 4.72 -0.03 25.51
N ALA A 321 3.90 0.35 24.54
CA ALA A 321 3.71 1.75 24.20
C ALA A 321 3.20 2.55 25.42
N PRO A 322 3.58 3.84 25.52
CA PRO A 322 3.01 4.78 26.48
C PRO A 322 1.48 4.78 26.49
N ALA A 323 0.86 5.00 27.64
CA ALA A 323 -0.59 5.20 27.69
C ALA A 323 -1.01 6.54 27.07
N SER A 324 -0.06 7.48 26.95
CA SER A 324 -0.22 8.84 26.43
C SER A 324 -0.02 8.96 24.91
N VAL A 325 0.10 7.84 24.18
CA VAL A 325 0.14 7.88 22.70
C VAL A 325 -1.14 8.52 22.18
N ARG A 326 -0.99 9.37 21.16
CA ARG A 326 -2.09 10.11 20.54
C ARG A 326 -2.27 9.67 19.10
N LEU A 327 -3.51 9.70 18.64
CA LEU A 327 -3.87 9.47 17.25
C LEU A 327 -4.74 10.63 16.80
N SER A 328 -4.43 11.29 15.69
CA SER A 328 -5.23 12.42 15.16
C SER A 328 -5.45 12.28 13.66
N GLU A 329 -6.52 12.88 13.12
CA GLU A 329 -6.73 12.98 11.68
C GLU A 329 -6.11 14.29 11.19
N GLY A 330 -4.95 14.22 10.54
CA GLY A 330 -4.16 15.41 10.21
C GLY A 330 -3.80 16.23 11.45
N TYR A 331 -4.14 17.53 11.43
CA TYR A 331 -3.90 18.49 12.53
C TYR A 331 -5.12 18.68 13.46
N SER A 332 -6.12 17.82 13.35
CA SER A 332 -7.29 17.85 14.24
C SER A 332 -6.97 17.42 15.68
N GLU A 333 -7.95 17.58 16.56
CA GLU A 333 -7.86 17.07 17.93
C GLU A 333 -7.65 15.54 17.94
N PRO A 334 -6.91 15.01 18.93
CA PRO A 334 -6.71 13.57 19.04
C PRO A 334 -8.04 12.80 19.14
N ILE A 335 -8.12 11.70 18.41
CA ILE A 335 -9.15 10.67 18.55
C ILE A 335 -9.06 10.10 19.96
N GLU A 336 -10.18 10.11 20.67
CA GLU A 336 -10.26 9.50 21.99
C GLU A 336 -10.06 7.99 21.87
N TRP A 337 -9.01 7.48 22.49
CA TRP A 337 -8.74 6.04 22.55
C TRP A 337 -8.04 5.67 23.86
N ASP A 338 -8.37 4.49 24.39
CA ASP A 338 -7.83 4.01 25.65
C ASP A 338 -6.82 2.88 25.39
N LEU A 339 -5.54 3.12 25.71
CA LEU A 339 -4.45 2.12 25.67
C LEU A 339 -4.22 1.43 27.03
N THR A 340 -5.04 1.74 28.03
CA THR A 340 -4.96 1.08 29.35
C THR A 340 -5.58 -0.31 29.35
N GLN A 341 -6.41 -0.64 28.36
CA GLN A 341 -7.04 -1.94 28.18
C GLN A 341 -6.68 -2.57 26.83
N PRO A 342 -6.59 -3.90 26.73
CA PRO A 342 -6.49 -4.55 25.44
C PRO A 342 -7.74 -4.29 24.60
N GLY A 343 -7.60 -4.21 23.28
CA GLY A 343 -8.75 -4.31 22.39
C GLY A 343 -9.44 -5.66 22.62
N THR A 344 -10.73 -5.67 22.98
CA THR A 344 -11.44 -6.90 23.36
C THR A 344 -12.01 -7.67 22.17
N ASN A 345 -11.99 -7.08 20.97
CA ASN A 345 -12.76 -7.57 19.83
C ASN A 345 -11.92 -8.07 18.65
N VAL A 346 -10.58 -8.00 18.73
CA VAL A 346 -9.71 -8.39 17.61
C VAL A 346 -8.85 -9.59 17.99
N PRO A 347 -8.76 -10.60 17.11
CA PRO A 347 -7.78 -11.68 17.23
C PRO A 347 -6.37 -11.17 17.51
N LEU A 348 -5.57 -11.98 18.21
CA LEU A 348 -4.20 -11.60 18.52
C LEU A 348 -3.34 -11.65 17.24
N ALA A 349 -2.95 -10.49 16.73
CA ALA A 349 -2.04 -10.37 15.61
C ALA A 349 -0.58 -10.30 16.08
N ILE A 350 0.27 -11.17 15.53
CA ILE A 350 1.72 -11.20 15.81
C ILE A 350 2.49 -11.31 14.50
N GLN A 351 3.74 -10.85 14.54
CA GLN A 351 4.68 -11.05 13.44
C GLN A 351 5.85 -11.89 13.93
N LEU A 352 6.21 -12.92 13.16
CA LEU A 352 7.42 -13.71 13.39
C LEU A 352 8.48 -13.25 12.40
N GLY A 353 9.57 -12.68 12.91
CA GLY A 353 10.58 -12.05 12.07
C GLY A 353 12.00 -12.19 12.60
N LYS A 354 12.97 -11.79 11.78
CA LYS A 354 14.35 -11.63 12.20
C LYS A 354 14.74 -10.18 12.08
N LEU A 355 15.52 -9.72 13.04
CA LEU A 355 16.03 -8.36 13.07
C LEU A 355 17.55 -8.39 13.20
N ILE A 356 18.19 -7.39 12.62
CA ILE A 356 19.61 -7.10 12.85
C ILE A 356 19.73 -5.69 13.43
N THR A 357 20.57 -5.53 14.44
CA THR A 357 20.90 -4.21 14.96
C THR A 357 22.13 -3.63 14.28
N TYR A 358 21.97 -2.43 13.70
CA TYR A 358 23.07 -1.59 13.29
C TYR A 358 23.36 -0.54 14.36
N ARG A 359 24.64 -0.39 14.74
CA ARG A 359 25.08 0.56 15.77
C ARG A 359 25.97 1.65 15.20
N TRP A 360 25.80 2.87 15.71
CA TRP A 360 26.70 3.99 15.50
C TRP A 360 26.88 4.78 16.80
N LYS A 361 27.75 5.79 16.82
CA LYS A 361 28.09 6.53 18.04
C LYS A 361 26.89 7.20 18.72
N SER A 362 25.86 7.58 17.97
CA SER A 362 24.69 8.32 18.47
C SER A 362 23.41 7.50 18.51
N GLY A 363 23.43 6.18 18.25
CA GLY A 363 22.22 5.38 18.26
C GLY A 363 22.34 4.00 17.62
N TYR A 364 21.17 3.39 17.42
CA TYR A 364 21.03 2.09 16.76
C TYR A 364 19.75 2.04 15.90
N ARG A 365 19.74 1.14 14.91
CA ARG A 365 18.61 0.87 14.00
C ARG A 365 18.35 -0.62 13.96
N PHE A 366 17.09 -1.01 13.85
CA PHE A 366 16.67 -2.37 13.55
C PHE A 366 16.29 -2.45 12.08
N ASP A 367 16.86 -3.42 11.38
CA ASP A 367 16.43 -3.75 10.02
C ASP A 367 15.93 -5.19 9.99
N PRO A 368 14.89 -5.48 9.20
CA PRO A 368 14.45 -6.84 9.00
C PRO A 368 15.50 -7.65 8.22
N VAL A 369 15.63 -8.92 8.57
CA VAL A 369 16.52 -9.87 7.88
C VAL A 369 15.67 -10.85 7.10
N SER A 370 16.00 -11.00 5.81
CA SER A 370 15.31 -11.97 4.94
C SER A 370 15.37 -13.38 5.52
N LEU A 371 14.22 -14.05 5.50
CA LEU A 371 14.02 -15.40 5.96
C LEU A 371 14.72 -16.38 5.00
N LYS A 372 15.36 -17.40 5.56
CA LYS A 372 16.16 -18.35 4.78
C LYS A 372 15.27 -19.29 3.98
N LYS A 373 15.77 -19.79 2.85
CA LYS A 373 15.09 -20.82 2.04
C LYS A 373 14.62 -22.04 2.86
N ALA A 374 15.40 -22.48 3.85
CA ALA A 374 15.01 -23.57 4.74
C ALA A 374 13.71 -23.28 5.53
N PHE A 375 13.43 -22.02 5.86
CA PHE A 375 12.16 -21.65 6.49
C PHE A 375 10.99 -21.72 5.51
N GLN A 376 11.20 -21.30 4.26
CA GLN A 376 10.21 -21.45 3.20
C GLN A 376 9.88 -22.93 2.95
N GLU A 377 10.90 -23.79 2.92
CA GLU A 377 10.72 -25.26 2.79
C GLU A 377 9.91 -25.83 3.96
N TYR A 378 10.23 -25.43 5.20
CA TYR A 378 9.43 -25.79 6.38
C TYR A 378 7.96 -25.37 6.24
N LEU A 379 7.68 -24.15 5.82
CA LEU A 379 6.30 -23.68 5.65
C LEU A 379 5.57 -24.41 4.52
N ARG A 380 6.25 -24.76 3.42
CA ARG A 380 5.67 -25.60 2.36
C ARG A 380 5.29 -26.98 2.90
N ASP A 381 6.18 -27.60 3.69
CA ASP A 381 5.90 -28.90 4.31
C ASP A 381 4.76 -28.81 5.32
N LEU A 382 4.65 -27.69 6.06
CA LEU A 382 3.54 -27.42 6.97
C LEU A 382 2.22 -27.27 6.19
N PHE A 383 2.19 -26.44 5.15
CA PHE A 383 0.99 -26.14 4.38
C PHE A 383 0.53 -27.30 3.49
N ALA A 384 1.39 -28.29 3.25
CA ALA A 384 1.01 -29.55 2.60
C ALA A 384 0.20 -30.50 3.50
N GLN A 385 0.06 -30.19 4.79
CA GLN A 385 -0.70 -31.02 5.74
C GLN A 385 -2.22 -30.85 5.54
N ALA A 386 -2.98 -31.91 5.80
CA ALA A 386 -4.42 -31.96 5.52
C ALA A 386 -5.26 -30.97 6.32
N ASP A 387 -4.74 -30.48 7.45
CA ASP A 387 -5.45 -29.60 8.37
C ASP A 387 -5.21 -28.10 8.08
N VAL A 388 -4.55 -27.80 6.96
CA VAL A 388 -4.32 -26.43 6.46
C VAL A 388 -5.19 -26.17 5.23
N ILE A 389 -5.94 -25.07 5.26
CA ILE A 389 -6.74 -24.58 4.14
C ILE A 389 -6.02 -23.36 3.55
N GLY A 390 -5.75 -23.36 2.24
CA GLY A 390 -5.15 -22.22 1.54
C GLY A 390 -4.12 -22.63 0.48
N PRO A 391 -3.40 -21.66 -0.12
CA PRO A 391 -3.59 -20.22 0.10
C PRO A 391 -4.93 -19.73 -0.49
N ASP A 392 -5.50 -18.68 0.09
CA ASP A 392 -6.52 -17.88 -0.60
C ASP A 392 -5.89 -16.96 -1.66
N GLU A 393 -6.69 -16.08 -2.28
CA GLU A 393 -6.21 -15.19 -3.34
C GLU A 393 -5.19 -14.14 -2.87
N ASP A 394 -5.06 -13.95 -1.55
CA ASP A 394 -4.16 -12.99 -0.92
C ASP A 394 -2.97 -13.65 -0.20
N GLY A 395 -2.88 -14.99 -0.27
CA GLY A 395 -1.78 -15.77 0.30
C GLY A 395 -1.96 -16.13 1.77
N TRP A 396 -3.18 -16.10 2.29
CA TRP A 396 -3.51 -16.54 3.64
C TRP A 396 -3.79 -18.03 3.70
N TYR A 397 -3.28 -18.66 4.76
CA TYR A 397 -3.52 -20.06 5.10
C TYR A 397 -4.21 -20.14 6.46
N ASP A 398 -5.30 -20.89 6.55
CA ASP A 398 -5.97 -21.19 7.81
C ASP A 398 -5.53 -22.57 8.31
N LEU A 399 -4.87 -22.58 9.48
CA LEU A 399 -4.41 -23.78 10.16
C LEU A 399 -5.32 -24.05 11.36
N ARG A 400 -5.93 -25.23 11.38
CA ARG A 400 -6.69 -25.74 12.53
C ARG A 400 -5.88 -26.79 13.28
N LEU A 401 -5.74 -26.60 14.58
CA LEU A 401 -4.94 -27.46 15.45
C LEU A 401 -5.82 -28.49 16.18
N PRO A 402 -5.23 -29.59 16.71
CA PRO A 402 -5.97 -30.67 17.37
C PRO A 402 -6.82 -30.22 18.56
N ASP A 403 -6.37 -29.24 19.33
CA ASP A 403 -7.08 -28.68 20.49
C ASP A 403 -8.07 -27.56 20.14
N GLU A 404 -8.49 -27.50 18.87
CA GLU A 404 -9.36 -26.46 18.31
C GLU A 404 -8.72 -25.07 18.17
N GLY A 405 -7.42 -24.93 18.42
CA GLY A 405 -6.66 -23.72 18.09
C GLY A 405 -6.78 -23.37 16.60
N GLN A 406 -6.84 -22.07 16.30
CA GLN A 406 -7.01 -21.56 14.94
C GLN A 406 -6.04 -20.41 14.67
N LEU A 407 -5.27 -20.54 13.59
CA LEU A 407 -4.28 -19.58 13.13
C LEU A 407 -4.55 -19.23 11.66
N SER A 408 -4.56 -17.94 11.32
CA SER A 408 -4.45 -17.49 9.92
C SER A 408 -3.03 -16.97 9.70
N ILE A 409 -2.37 -17.46 8.65
CA ILE A 409 -0.94 -17.23 8.39
C ILE A 409 -0.79 -16.60 7.00
N CYS A 410 -0.26 -15.39 6.92
CA CYS A 410 0.01 -14.74 5.64
C CYS A 410 1.39 -15.16 5.12
N ALA A 411 1.40 -15.91 4.01
CA ALA A 411 2.61 -16.36 3.34
C ALA A 411 2.61 -15.97 1.85
N LYS A 412 2.08 -14.78 1.53
CA LYS A 412 2.02 -14.22 0.16
C LYS A 412 3.37 -14.21 -0.57
N GLN A 413 4.48 -14.14 0.16
CA GLN A 413 5.85 -14.12 -0.38
C GLN A 413 6.53 -15.50 -0.41
N LEU A 414 5.82 -16.59 -0.08
CA LEU A 414 6.42 -17.93 0.04
C LEU A 414 7.10 -18.40 -1.26
N ASP A 415 6.47 -18.13 -2.40
CA ASP A 415 6.93 -18.56 -3.73
C ASP A 415 7.54 -17.42 -4.56
N GLY A 416 7.71 -16.24 -3.96
CA GLY A 416 8.37 -15.11 -4.60
C GLY A 416 9.89 -15.23 -4.62
N GLU A 417 10.53 -14.56 -5.57
CA GLU A 417 11.99 -14.35 -5.59
C GLU A 417 12.42 -13.23 -4.60
N ASP A 418 11.45 -12.57 -3.98
CA ASP A 418 11.64 -11.40 -3.13
C ASP A 418 12.22 -11.73 -1.76
N LYS A 419 12.83 -10.72 -1.14
CA LYS A 419 13.25 -10.77 0.26
C LYS A 419 12.00 -10.89 1.13
N TRP A 420 11.82 -12.07 1.72
CA TRP A 420 10.71 -12.30 2.65
C TRP A 420 11.17 -12.00 4.06
N PHE A 421 10.63 -10.96 4.69
CA PHE A 421 11.18 -10.41 5.95
C PHE A 421 10.50 -10.89 7.23
N GLY A 422 9.32 -11.49 7.14
CA GLY A 422 8.55 -11.90 8.30
C GLY A 422 7.25 -12.63 7.93
N LEU A 423 6.68 -13.32 8.90
CA LEU A 423 5.43 -14.04 8.79
C LEU A 423 4.38 -13.38 9.68
N THR A 424 3.31 -12.83 9.10
CA THR A 424 2.18 -12.33 9.88
C THR A 424 1.26 -13.50 10.25
N VAL A 425 0.90 -13.57 11.53
CA VAL A 425 0.04 -14.62 12.08
C VAL A 425 -1.09 -13.97 12.89
N ILE A 426 -2.32 -14.33 12.57
CA ILE A 426 -3.52 -13.95 13.32
C ILE A 426 -3.97 -15.17 14.13
N ILE A 427 -3.95 -15.06 15.45
CA ILE A 427 -4.41 -16.11 16.36
C ILE A 427 -5.91 -15.90 16.61
N ASN A 428 -6.73 -16.57 15.79
CA ASN A 428 -8.19 -16.49 15.86
C ASN A 428 -8.75 -17.19 17.11
N HIS A 429 -8.11 -18.28 17.52
CA HIS A 429 -8.46 -18.99 18.75
C HIS A 429 -7.19 -19.45 19.45
N LEU A 430 -6.86 -18.80 20.57
CA LEU A 430 -5.65 -19.07 21.35
C LEU A 430 -5.83 -20.30 22.23
N THR A 431 -4.98 -21.29 22.02
CA THR A 431 -4.91 -22.54 22.79
C THR A 431 -3.45 -22.91 23.12
N GLU A 432 -3.24 -24.02 23.83
CA GLU A 432 -1.89 -24.51 24.14
C GLU A 432 -1.17 -24.96 22.86
N ASP A 433 -1.83 -25.68 21.94
CA ASP A 433 -1.22 -26.10 20.68
C ASP A 433 -0.92 -24.91 19.77
N ALA A 434 -1.78 -23.88 19.75
CA ALA A 434 -1.52 -22.65 18.99
C ALA A 434 -0.24 -21.97 19.48
N SER A 435 -0.08 -21.88 20.80
CA SER A 435 1.13 -21.31 21.42
C SER A 435 2.35 -22.19 21.19
N ALA A 436 2.19 -23.51 21.22
CA ALA A 436 3.25 -24.47 20.93
C ALA A 436 3.72 -24.41 19.48
N TRP A 437 2.81 -24.21 18.53
CA TRP A 437 3.15 -24.00 17.12
C TRP A 437 3.97 -22.72 16.94
N VAL A 438 3.53 -21.60 17.54
CA VAL A 438 4.27 -20.32 17.48
C VAL A 438 5.66 -20.49 18.09
N TYR A 439 5.76 -21.06 19.30
CA TYR A 439 7.03 -21.29 19.98
C TYR A 439 7.98 -22.16 19.15
N ARG A 440 7.49 -23.27 18.59
CA ARG A 440 8.31 -24.18 17.77
C ARG A 440 8.85 -23.46 16.54
N THR A 441 7.98 -22.76 15.83
CA THR A 441 8.32 -21.99 14.62
C THR A 441 9.39 -20.93 14.94
N MET A 442 9.24 -20.21 16.05
CA MET A 442 10.26 -19.27 16.52
C MET A 442 11.59 -19.96 16.83
N ASN A 443 11.55 -21.06 17.56
CA ASN A 443 12.74 -21.74 18.05
C ASN A 443 13.54 -22.43 16.96
N GLU A 444 12.88 -23.15 16.05
CA GLU A 444 13.54 -23.90 14.98
C GLU A 444 14.16 -22.98 13.93
N HIS A 445 13.62 -21.77 13.77
CA HIS A 445 14.03 -20.84 12.72
C HIS A 445 14.68 -19.56 13.22
N ASP A 446 15.01 -19.48 14.51
CA ASP A 446 15.63 -18.32 15.14
C ASP A 446 14.83 -17.01 14.96
N LEU A 447 13.50 -17.04 15.13
CA LEU A 447 12.61 -15.88 14.95
C LEU A 447 12.27 -15.20 16.28
N LEU A 448 12.06 -13.89 16.23
CA LEU A 448 11.47 -13.08 17.27
C LEU A 448 9.96 -12.98 17.06
N LEU A 449 9.21 -12.92 18.16
CA LEU A 449 7.80 -12.54 18.15
C LEU A 449 7.69 -11.03 18.36
N LEU A 450 7.12 -10.35 17.37
CA LEU A 450 6.91 -8.91 17.31
C LEU A 450 5.42 -8.57 17.45
N PRO A 451 5.08 -7.42 18.06
CA PRO A 451 5.99 -6.35 18.48
C PRO A 451 6.52 -6.49 19.92
N ALA A 452 6.21 -7.58 20.64
CA ALA A 452 6.61 -7.77 22.04
C ALA A 452 8.11 -8.09 22.25
N VAL A 453 8.82 -8.43 21.17
CA VAL A 453 10.25 -8.78 21.15
C VAL A 453 10.58 -9.93 22.10
N ILE A 454 9.87 -11.05 21.90
CA ILE A 454 10.08 -12.29 22.63
C ILE A 454 10.96 -13.23 21.80
N ALA A 455 11.96 -13.82 22.44
CA ALA A 455 12.87 -14.82 21.88
C ALA A 455 12.67 -16.17 22.58
N THR A 456 13.06 -17.27 21.93
CA THR A 456 13.02 -18.62 22.54
C THR A 456 14.38 -19.09 23.09
N SER A 457 15.46 -18.33 22.84
CA SER A 457 16.81 -18.67 23.30
C SER A 457 17.72 -17.43 23.35
N ASP A 458 18.82 -17.54 24.09
CA ASP A 458 19.87 -16.51 24.14
C ASP A 458 20.42 -16.17 22.76
N LYS A 459 20.57 -17.18 21.89
CA LYS A 459 21.05 -17.00 20.51
C LYS A 459 20.12 -16.08 19.72
N VAL A 460 18.80 -16.25 19.87
CA VAL A 460 17.81 -15.39 19.21
C VAL A 460 17.79 -14.01 19.83
N ALA A 461 17.87 -13.91 21.17
CA ALA A 461 17.92 -12.63 21.86
C ALA A 461 19.13 -11.79 21.46
N GLN A 462 20.30 -12.42 21.28
CA GLN A 462 21.53 -11.77 20.84
C GLN A 462 21.47 -11.18 19.41
N GLN A 463 20.42 -11.45 18.63
CA GLN A 463 20.18 -10.74 17.36
C GLN A 463 19.91 -9.24 17.59
N ILE A 464 19.34 -8.90 18.75
CA ILE A 464 19.12 -7.53 19.20
C ILE A 464 20.30 -7.12 20.08
N ASP A 465 21.36 -6.65 19.44
CA ASP A 465 22.45 -6.00 20.17
C ASP A 465 22.08 -4.53 20.39
N ALA A 466 21.16 -4.23 21.31
CA ALA A 466 20.74 -2.86 21.65
C ALA A 466 20.37 -2.75 23.14
N PRO A 467 20.52 -1.57 23.78
CA PRO A 467 20.07 -1.38 25.17
C PRO A 467 18.54 -1.43 25.32
N TRP A 468 17.81 -1.30 24.22
CA TRP A 468 16.37 -1.44 24.11
C TRP A 468 16.05 -1.91 22.68
N PRO A 469 15.01 -2.73 22.44
CA PRO A 469 14.09 -3.31 23.42
C PRO A 469 14.77 -4.35 24.31
N GLU A 470 14.28 -4.52 25.53
CA GLU A 470 14.66 -5.64 26.37
C GLU A 470 14.07 -6.92 25.75
N VAL A 471 14.94 -7.79 25.24
CA VAL A 471 14.49 -9.05 24.64
C VAL A 471 14.24 -10.07 25.71
N SER A 472 13.05 -10.64 25.66
CA SER A 472 12.60 -11.54 26.70
C SER A 472 12.57 -12.97 26.24
N ILE A 473 13.13 -13.84 27.07
CA ILE A 473 13.38 -15.22 26.68
C ILE A 473 12.34 -16.14 27.32
N VAL A 474 11.56 -16.80 26.47
CA VAL A 474 10.65 -17.87 26.90
C VAL A 474 11.32 -19.23 26.74
N SER A 475 11.30 -20.03 27.80
CA SER A 475 12.02 -21.30 27.85
C SER A 475 11.23 -22.48 27.26
N ASN A 476 9.92 -22.32 27.06
CA ASN A 476 9.04 -23.35 26.49
C ASN A 476 7.69 -22.77 26.03
N ALA A 477 6.94 -23.58 25.28
CA ALA A 477 5.61 -23.26 24.77
C ALA A 477 4.58 -22.91 25.87
N LYS A 478 4.63 -23.56 27.02
CA LYS A 478 3.69 -23.29 28.13
C LYS A 478 3.89 -21.89 28.70
N GLN A 479 5.14 -21.46 28.85
CA GLN A 479 5.44 -20.09 29.28
C GLN A 479 4.95 -19.07 28.24
N LEU A 480 5.14 -19.36 26.94
CA LEU A 480 4.60 -18.51 25.89
C LEU A 480 3.05 -18.44 25.96
N HIS A 481 2.38 -19.58 26.10
CA HIS A 481 0.92 -19.64 26.24
C HIS A 481 0.42 -18.79 27.41
N GLN A 482 1.09 -18.89 28.57
CA GLN A 482 0.75 -18.07 29.74
C GLN A 482 0.87 -16.58 29.44
N ILE A 483 1.96 -16.16 28.77
CA ILE A 483 2.16 -14.75 28.38
C ILE A 483 1.06 -14.30 27.41
N LEU A 484 0.76 -15.09 26.38
CA LEU A 484 -0.28 -14.75 25.39
C LEU A 484 -1.68 -14.69 26.02
N THR A 485 -1.95 -15.50 27.03
CA THR A 485 -3.24 -15.58 27.74
C THR A 485 -3.41 -14.45 28.76
N ASP A 486 -2.40 -14.23 29.60
CA ASP A 486 -2.45 -13.20 30.65
C ASP A 486 -2.29 -11.79 30.08
N GLY A 487 -1.74 -11.70 28.86
CA GLY A 487 -1.36 -10.46 28.22
C GLY A 487 -0.01 -9.91 28.72
N PRO A 488 0.52 -8.89 28.03
CA PRO A 488 1.84 -8.35 28.26
C PRO A 488 1.95 -7.61 29.60
N TYR A 489 0.87 -7.10 30.20
CA TYR A 489 0.94 -6.36 31.47
C TYR A 489 1.32 -7.23 32.67
N ALA A 490 0.81 -8.45 32.75
CA ALA A 490 1.18 -9.41 33.79
C ALA A 490 2.67 -9.74 33.71
N TRP A 491 3.24 -9.59 32.53
CA TRP A 491 4.59 -9.94 32.18
C TRP A 491 5.56 -8.74 32.28
N TRP A 492 5.17 -7.51 31.91
CA TRP A 492 5.99 -6.30 32.02
C TRP A 492 6.41 -5.90 33.44
N LYS A 493 5.70 -6.42 34.45
CA LYS A 493 5.91 -6.12 35.87
C LYS A 493 6.92 -7.06 36.54
N GLN A 494 7.33 -8.12 35.85
CA GLN A 494 8.36 -9.06 36.28
C GLN A 494 9.73 -8.52 35.88
#